data_AF-A0A2H5PSC9-F1
#
_entry.id   AF-A0A2H5PSC9-F1
#
_cell.length_a   1.000
_cell.length_b   1.000
_cell.length_c   1.000
_cell.angle_alpha   90.00
_cell.angle_beta   90.00
_cell.angle_gamma   90.00
#
_symmetry.space_group_name_H-M   'P 1'
#
loop_
_entity.id
_entity.type
_entity.pdbx_description
1 polymer ?
#
loop_
_entity_poly.entity_id
_entity_poly.type
_entity_poly.pdbx_seq_one_letter_code
_entity_poly.pdbx_strand_id
1 'polypeptide(L)'
;MAEGTKIYDHLSFLNGIVSELEAIGVKIEDDDKVLRLLWSLSTSYKHMLPTLMYENETINLEEVASALLLEERKLNGKSTETTDVSALAVVGN
;
A
#
# COMPACT_ATOMS: atom_id res chain seq x y z
N MET A 1 -9.00 0.02 -5.66
CA MET A 1 -8.41 0.97 -6.62
C MET A 1 -7.92 0.22 -7.84
N ALA A 2 -7.77 0.92 -8.97
CA ALA A 2 -7.15 0.34 -10.17
C ALA A 2 -5.63 0.25 -10.00
N GLU A 3 -4.96 -0.64 -10.75
CA GLU A 3 -3.49 -0.67 -10.80
C GLU A 3 -2.91 0.69 -11.24
N GLY A 4 -1.76 1.05 -10.65
CA GLY A 4 -1.10 2.34 -10.92
C GLY A 4 -1.78 3.56 -10.27
N THR A 5 -2.88 3.39 -9.53
CA THR A 5 -3.43 4.44 -8.67
C THR A 5 -2.46 4.73 -7.54
N LYS A 6 -2.16 6.01 -7.25
CA LYS A 6 -1.29 6.36 -6.13
C LYS A 6 -1.98 6.07 -4.81
N ILE A 7 -1.25 5.53 -3.85
CA ILE A 7 -1.74 5.23 -2.51
C ILE A 7 -2.29 6.49 -1.83
N TYR A 8 -1.62 7.63 -1.98
CA TYR A 8 -2.10 8.90 -1.44
C TYR A 8 -3.49 9.29 -1.99
N ASP A 9 -3.70 9.17 -3.30
CA ASP A 9 -4.96 9.54 -3.94
C ASP A 9 -6.09 8.61 -3.47
N HIS A 10 -5.80 7.32 -3.32
CA HIS A 10 -6.76 6.34 -2.82
C HIS A 10 -7.11 6.54 -1.34
N LEU A 11 -6.13 6.87 -0.49
CA LEU A 11 -6.34 7.22 0.91
C LEU A 11 -7.24 8.46 1.05
N SER A 12 -6.97 9.49 0.25
CA SER A 12 -7.79 10.71 0.23
C SER A 12 -9.23 10.42 -0.18
N PHE A 13 -9.43 9.60 -1.21
CA PHE A 13 -10.75 9.17 -1.66
C PHE A 13 -11.54 8.42 -0.58
N LEU A 14 -10.90 7.45 0.09
CA LEU A 14 -11.55 6.71 1.18
C LEU A 14 -11.87 7.62 2.38
N ASN A 15 -10.98 8.56 2.72
CA ASN A 15 -11.23 9.52 3.79
C ASN A 15 -12.42 10.45 3.46
N GLY A 16 -12.59 10.81 2.19
CA GLY A 16 -13.78 11.52 1.71
C GLY A 16 -15.07 10.74 1.97
N ILE A 17 -15.10 9.46 1.59
CA ILE A 17 -16.26 8.58 1.84
C ILE A 17 -16.55 8.47 3.33
N VAL A 18 -15.52 8.25 4.16
CA VAL A 18 -15.67 8.17 5.62
C VAL A 18 -16.27 9.46 6.17
N SER A 19 -15.76 10.61 5.74
CA SER A 19 -16.24 11.92 6.19
C SER A 19 -17.71 12.15 5.81
N GLU A 20 -18.12 11.78 4.58
CA GLU A 20 -19.50 11.90 4.14
C GLU A 20 -20.46 11.01 4.93
N LEU A 21 -20.03 9.79 5.26
CA LEU A 21 -20.82 8.85 6.08
C LEU A 21 -20.92 9.34 7.54
N GLU A 22 -19.82 9.82 8.12
CA GLU A 22 -19.81 10.39 9.47
C GLU A 22 -20.70 11.65 9.55
N ALA A 23 -20.74 12.47 8.50
CA ALA A 23 -21.58 13.66 8.43
C ALA A 23 -23.09 13.35 8.50
N ILE A 24 -23.53 12.17 8.03
CA ILE A 24 -24.93 11.71 8.17
C ILE A 24 -25.16 10.87 9.43
N GLY A 25 -24.17 10.81 10.33
CA GLY A 25 -24.28 10.15 11.63
C GLY A 25 -23.88 8.66 11.65
N VAL A 26 -23.27 8.14 10.59
CA VAL A 26 -22.71 6.78 10.60
C VAL A 26 -21.41 6.79 11.39
N LYS A 27 -21.31 5.94 12.40
CA LYS A 27 -20.05 5.72 13.12
C LYS A 27 -19.25 4.64 12.41
N ILE A 28 -18.00 4.94 12.08
CA ILE A 28 -17.08 4.00 11.45
C ILE A 28 -15.90 3.84 12.41
N GLU A 29 -15.67 2.62 12.88
CA GLU A 29 -14.55 2.31 13.76
C GLU A 29 -13.25 2.28 12.96
N ASP A 30 -12.13 2.54 13.63
CA ASP A 30 -10.84 2.62 12.92
C ASP A 30 -10.43 1.27 12.32
N ASP A 31 -10.79 0.15 12.96
CA ASP A 31 -10.62 -1.21 12.43
C ASP A 31 -11.38 -1.40 11.11
N ASP A 32 -12.61 -0.87 11.01
CA ASP A 32 -13.40 -0.92 9.77
C ASP A 32 -12.75 -0.09 8.67
N LYS A 33 -12.16 1.07 9.01
CA LYS A 33 -11.42 1.91 8.05
C LYS A 33 -10.20 1.18 7.52
N VAL A 34 -9.46 0.50 8.39
CA VAL A 34 -8.30 -0.34 8.03
C VAL A 34 -8.72 -1.48 7.12
N LEU A 35 -9.73 -2.27 7.49
CA LEU A 35 -10.21 -3.40 6.68
C LEU A 35 -10.70 -2.92 5.31
N ARG A 36 -11.46 -1.82 5.28
CA ARG A 36 -11.93 -1.20 4.04
C ARG A 36 -10.77 -0.79 3.14
N LEU A 37 -9.73 -0.17 3.70
CA LEU A 37 -8.53 0.19 2.96
C LEU A 37 -7.85 -1.05 2.39
N LEU A 38 -7.56 -2.05 3.22
CA LEU A 38 -6.81 -3.25 2.82
C LEU A 38 -7.52 -4.09 1.75
N TRP A 39 -8.84 -4.27 1.84
CA TRP A 39 -9.62 -4.97 0.82
C TRP A 39 -9.78 -4.20 -0.49
N SER A 40 -9.57 -2.88 -0.45
CA SER A 40 -9.69 -2.02 -1.63
C SER A 40 -8.37 -1.84 -2.40
N LEU A 41 -7.27 -2.42 -1.93
CA LEU A 41 -5.97 -2.32 -2.61
C LEU A 41 -5.96 -3.04 -3.96
N SER A 42 -5.07 -2.61 -4.86
CA SER A 42 -4.87 -3.28 -6.14
C SER A 42 -4.12 -4.61 -5.96
N THR A 43 -4.09 -5.44 -7.01
CA THR A 43 -3.47 -6.77 -6.95
C THR A 43 -1.98 -6.73 -6.67
N SER A 44 -1.29 -5.65 -7.06
CA SER A 44 0.14 -5.41 -6.76
C SER A 44 0.46 -5.34 -5.27
N TYR A 45 -0.53 -5.12 -4.40
CA TYR A 45 -0.37 -5.04 -2.95
C TYR A 45 -0.93 -6.28 -2.22
N LYS A 46 -1.28 -7.36 -2.94
CA LYS A 46 -1.89 -8.57 -2.34
C LYS A 46 -1.08 -9.17 -1.19
N HIS A 47 0.25 -9.07 -1.24
CA HIS A 47 1.13 -9.55 -0.17
C HIS A 47 1.05 -8.72 1.11
N MET A 48 0.57 -7.48 1.05
CA MET A 48 0.44 -6.61 2.22
C MET A 48 -0.67 -7.06 3.16
N LEU A 49 -1.76 -7.64 2.63
CA LEU A 49 -2.88 -8.14 3.42
C LEU A 49 -2.45 -9.12 4.52
N PRO A 50 -1.78 -10.25 4.21
CA PRO A 50 -1.34 -11.19 5.24
C PRO A 50 -0.23 -10.62 6.13
N THR A 51 0.69 -9.80 5.61
CA THR A 51 1.75 -9.16 6.40
C THR A 51 1.16 -8.25 7.47
N LEU A 52 0.27 -7.33 7.10
CA LEU A 52 -0.31 -6.36 8.02
C LEU A 52 -1.33 -6.98 8.99
N MET A 53 -1.98 -8.08 8.62
CA MET A 53 -2.95 -8.80 9.46
C MET A 53 -2.32 -9.77 10.46
N TYR A 54 -1.13 -10.31 10.16
CA TYR A 54 -0.49 -11.32 11.01
C TYR A 54 0.56 -10.72 11.96
N GLU A 55 1.19 -9.61 11.58
CA GLU A 55 2.29 -9.02 12.36
C GLU A 55 1.81 -8.16 13.55
N ASN A 56 0.57 -7.69 13.55
CA ASN A 56 0.09 -6.73 14.55
C ASN A 56 -1.20 -7.20 15.25
N GLU A 57 -1.13 -7.28 16.57
CA GLU A 57 -2.28 -7.60 17.44
C GLU A 57 -3.29 -6.43 17.54
N THR A 58 -2.85 -5.21 17.20
CA THR A 58 -3.68 -4.00 17.09
C THR A 58 -3.27 -3.26 15.81
N ILE A 59 -4.19 -3.08 14.86
CA ILE A 59 -3.85 -2.52 13.55
C ILE A 59 -4.22 -1.04 13.53
N ASN A 60 -3.22 -0.16 13.49
CA ASN A 60 -3.43 1.28 13.41
C ASN A 60 -3.48 1.75 11.94
N LEU A 61 -4.46 2.60 11.60
CA LEU A 61 -4.63 3.15 10.25
C LEU A 61 -3.42 3.97 9.77
N GLU A 62 -2.78 4.74 10.65
CA GLU A 62 -1.59 5.54 10.35
C GLU A 62 -0.38 4.64 10.02
N GLU A 63 -0.21 3.56 10.76
CA GLU A 63 0.86 2.58 10.52
C GLU A 63 0.65 1.84 9.19
N VAL A 64 -0.59 1.42 8.92
CA VAL A 64 -0.97 0.80 7.64
C VAL A 64 -0.74 1.77 6.49
N ALA A 65 -1.17 3.02 6.61
CA ALA A 65 -0.95 4.03 5.58
C ALA A 65 0.55 4.26 5.32
N SER A 66 1.35 4.34 6.39
CA SER A 66 2.81 4.50 6.31
C SER A 66 3.48 3.31 5.62
N ALA A 67 3.09 2.08 5.97
CA ALA A 67 3.60 0.86 5.34
C ALA A 67 3.25 0.80 3.85
N LEU A 68 2.02 1.16 3.47
CA LEU A 68 1.59 1.21 2.07
C LEU A 68 2.35 2.26 1.26
N LEU A 69 2.61 3.43 1.81
CA LEU A 69 3.40 4.49 1.17
C LEU A 69 4.88 4.11 1.02
N LEU A 70 5.42 3.33 1.96
CA LEU A 70 6.77 2.77 1.83
C LEU A 70 6.82 1.70 0.73
N GLU A 71 5.83 0.82 0.68
CA GLU A 71 5.76 -0.23 -0.33
C GLU A 71 5.57 0.33 -1.74
N GLU A 72 4.73 1.35 -1.91
CA GLU A 72 4.60 2.08 -3.17
C GLU A 72 5.96 2.62 -3.64
N ARG A 73 6.73 3.24 -2.75
CA ARG A 73 8.09 3.72 -3.07
C ARG A 73 9.01 2.59 -3.51
N LYS A 74 8.92 1.41 -2.89
CA LYS A 74 9.71 0.22 -3.26
C LYS A 74 9.31 -0.32 -4.63
N LEU A 75 8.02 -0.44 -4.91
CA LEU A 75 7.50 -0.88 -6.21
C LEU A 75 7.90 0.08 -7.33
N ASN A 76 7.86 1.39 -7.05
CA ASN A 76 8.24 2.43 -8.01
C ASN A 76 9.76 2.50 -8.22
N GLY A 77 10.55 2.31 -7.14
CA GLY A 77 12.02 2.27 -7.20
C GLY A 77 12.59 1.00 -7.87
N LYS A 78 11.82 -0.09 -7.89
CA LYS A 78 12.19 -1.33 -8.60
C LYS A 78 12.21 -1.18 -10.13
N SER A 79 11.77 -0.04 -10.68
CA SER A 79 11.86 0.26 -12.12
C SER A 79 13.21 0.83 -12.58
N THR A 80 14.21 0.99 -11.71
CA THR A 80 15.56 1.51 -12.11
C THR A 80 16.72 0.65 -11.63
N GLU A 81 16.57 -0.67 -11.61
CA GLU A 81 17.71 -1.59 -11.61
C GLU A 81 17.65 -2.44 -12.87
N THR A 82 17.90 -1.79 -14.02
CA THR A 82 18.51 -2.51 -15.15
C THR A 82 19.83 -3.04 -14.62
N THR A 83 19.85 -4.34 -14.33
CA THR A 83 21.06 -5.07 -14.01
C THR A 83 21.96 -4.98 -15.24
N ASP A 84 22.88 -4.01 -15.27
CA ASP A 84 24.04 -4.08 -16.15
C ASP A 84 24.97 -5.17 -15.59
N VAL A 85 24.59 -6.43 -15.80
CA VAL A 85 25.44 -7.61 -15.55
C VAL A 85 26.54 -7.76 -16.62
N SER A 86 26.72 -6.78 -17.48
CA SER A 86 27.67 -6.82 -18.60
C SER A 86 29.15 -6.62 -18.21
N ALA A 87 29.51 -6.57 -16.92
CA ALA A 87 30.92 -6.51 -16.49
C ALA A 87 31.55 -7.88 -16.16
N LEU A 88 30.80 -8.99 -16.30
CA LEU A 88 31.31 -10.36 -16.15
C LEU A 88 31.59 -11.00 -17.51
N ALA A 89 32.49 -10.42 -18.31
CA ALA A 89 33.08 -11.13 -19.45
C ALA A 89 34.44 -10.53 -19.83
N VAL A 90 35.46 -11.41 -19.80
CA VAL A 90 36.78 -11.28 -20.48
C VAL A 90 37.75 -10.33 -19.75
N VAL A 91 38.81 -10.82 -19.09
CA VAL A 91 39.99 -11.53 -19.63
C VAL A 91 40.49 -12.51 -18.54
N GLY A 92 40.79 -13.79 -18.78
CA GLY A 92 41.17 -14.44 -20.02
C GLY A 92 42.70 -14.59 -20.12
N ASN A 93 43.24 -15.57 -19.38
CA ASN A 93 44.57 -16.17 -19.46
C ASN A 93 45.74 -15.53 -18.69
#